data_AF-A0A401TRK2-F1
#
_entry.id   AF-A0A401TRK2-F1
#
_cell.length_a   1.000
_cell.length_b   1.000
_cell.length_c   1.000
_cell.angle_alpha   90.00
_cell.angle_beta   90.00
_cell.angle_gamma   90.00
#
_symmetry.space_group_name_H-M   'P 1'
#
loop_
_entity.id
_entity.type
_entity.pdbx_description
1 polymer ?
#
loop_
_entity_poly.entity_id
_entity_poly.type
_entity_poly.pdbx_seq_one_letter_code
_entity_poly.pdbx_strand_id
1 'polypeptide(L)'
;LDVGADLPSDSVIDRWLGEPIKAAVLPTSIFLTNKKGFPVLSKMHQNLIYRLFKLEVQFVITGSNRHSQKEFRSYLQYLEYLNQHRPPPNAYETFAKGYEDYLQCPLQVSKEGEGGGQGGGGERGREQSGRASVCPA
;
A
#
# COMPACT_ATOMS: atom_id res chain seq x y z
N LEU A 1 -12.47 6.06 -1.60
CA LEU A 1 -12.14 7.38 -1.05
C LEU A 1 -12.31 8.41 -2.15
N ASP A 2 -13.10 9.47 -1.94
CA ASP A 2 -13.22 10.59 -2.89
C ASP A 2 -12.26 11.71 -2.49
N VAL A 3 -11.42 12.16 -3.42
CA VAL A 3 -10.39 13.18 -3.16
C VAL A 3 -10.90 14.53 -3.65
N GLY A 4 -11.32 15.37 -2.70
CA GLY A 4 -11.75 16.74 -2.96
C GLY A 4 -10.59 17.67 -3.32
N ALA A 5 -10.91 18.89 -3.77
CA ALA A 5 -9.91 19.91 -4.12
C ALA A 5 -9.13 20.43 -2.90
N ASP A 6 -9.77 20.45 -1.74
CA ASP A 6 -9.16 20.82 -0.46
C ASP A 6 -8.97 19.55 0.38
N LEU A 7 -7.72 19.30 0.77
CA LEU A 7 -7.40 18.15 1.61
C LEU A 7 -7.63 18.51 3.10
N PRO A 8 -8.19 17.58 3.89
CA PRO A 8 -8.31 17.77 5.33
C PRO A 8 -6.93 17.68 6.02
N SER A 9 -6.88 17.95 7.32
CA SER A 9 -5.65 17.83 8.11
C SER A 9 -5.09 16.40 8.09
N ASP A 10 -3.78 16.26 8.31
CA ASP A 10 -3.09 14.95 8.34
C ASP A 10 -3.77 13.94 9.28
N SER A 11 -4.24 14.38 10.44
CA SER A 11 -4.95 13.53 11.41
C SER A 11 -6.22 12.87 10.86
N VAL A 12 -6.93 13.54 9.95
CA VAL A 12 -8.12 13.01 9.29
C VAL A 12 -7.70 12.05 8.19
N ILE A 13 -6.66 12.41 7.42
CA ILE A 13 -6.09 11.55 6.38
C ILE A 13 -5.61 10.22 6.98
N ASP A 14 -4.89 10.26 8.09
CA ASP A 14 -4.34 9.08 8.76
C ASP A 14 -5.44 8.15 9.28
N ARG A 15 -6.58 8.71 9.72
CA ARG A 15 -7.76 7.92 10.07
C ARG A 15 -8.28 7.11 8.88
N TRP A 16 -8.37 7.72 7.70
CA TRP A 16 -8.81 7.01 6.50
C TRP A 16 -7.80 5.97 6.01
N LEU A 17 -6.50 6.23 6.18
CA LEU A 17 -5.45 5.27 5.79
C LEU A 17 -5.44 4.00 6.64
N GLY A 18 -6.07 4.00 7.82
CA GLY A 18 -6.29 2.80 8.64
C GLY A 18 -7.48 1.94 8.21
N GLU A 19 -8.30 2.42 7.27
CA GLU A 19 -9.45 1.69 6.73
C GLU A 19 -9.07 0.92 5.46
N PRO A 20 -9.75 -0.20 5.12
CA PRO A 20 -9.47 -1.00 3.94
C PRO A 20 -9.93 -0.29 2.65
N ILE A 21 -9.20 0.74 2.21
CA ILE A 21 -9.47 1.47 0.97
C ILE A 21 -9.09 0.60 -0.23
N LYS A 22 -10.05 0.34 -1.13
CA LYS A 22 -9.82 -0.39 -2.39
C LYS A 22 -9.69 0.52 -3.61
N ALA A 23 -10.34 1.68 -3.59
CA ALA A 23 -10.29 2.64 -4.69
C ALA A 23 -10.25 4.09 -4.20
N ALA A 24 -9.52 4.93 -4.95
CA ALA A 24 -9.46 6.37 -4.79
C ALA A 24 -9.98 7.05 -6.05
N VAL A 25 -10.98 7.91 -5.88
CA VAL A 25 -11.61 8.68 -6.95
C VAL A 25 -10.94 10.05 -7.02
N LEU A 26 -10.43 10.39 -8.21
CA LEU A 26 -9.71 11.63 -8.49
C LEU A 26 -10.49 12.45 -9.52
N PRO A 27 -11.27 13.46 -9.09
CA PRO A 27 -11.95 14.35 -10.01
C PRO A 27 -10.96 15.14 -10.88
N THR A 28 -11.23 15.34 -12.16
CA THR A 28 -10.36 16.13 -13.05
C THR A 28 -10.18 17.58 -12.58
N SER A 29 -11.05 18.08 -11.70
CA SER A 29 -10.98 19.41 -11.09
C SER A 29 -9.84 19.61 -10.09
N ILE A 30 -9.30 18.53 -9.50
CA ILE A 30 -8.20 18.65 -8.53
C ILE A 30 -6.83 18.83 -9.20
N PHE A 31 -6.76 18.57 -10.52
CA PHE A 31 -5.53 18.70 -11.29
C PHE A 31 -5.31 20.16 -11.71
N LEU A 32 -4.12 20.65 -11.41
CA LEU A 32 -3.60 21.95 -11.80
C LEU A 32 -2.91 21.85 -13.16
N THR A 33 -2.77 22.98 -13.85
CA THR A 33 -2.08 23.05 -15.14
C THR A 33 -0.64 23.51 -14.94
N ASN A 34 0.34 22.71 -15.38
CA ASN A 34 1.74 23.14 -15.41
C ASN A 34 1.98 24.16 -16.57
N LYS A 35 3.12 24.87 -16.57
CA LYS A 35 3.57 25.78 -17.64
C LYS A 35 3.54 25.15 -19.05
N LYS A 36 3.69 23.82 -19.13
CA LYS A 36 3.64 23.04 -20.38
C LYS A 36 2.21 22.60 -20.78
N GLY A 37 1.19 22.97 -20.02
CA GLY A 37 -0.21 22.63 -20.26
C GLY A 37 -0.66 21.23 -19.81
N PHE A 38 0.18 20.50 -19.06
CA PHE A 38 -0.15 19.15 -18.57
C PHE A 38 -0.81 19.19 -17.19
N PRO A 39 -1.74 18.24 -16.90
CA PRO A 39 -2.34 18.09 -15.58
C PRO A 39 -1.29 17.63 -14.57
N VAL A 40 -1.21 18.31 -13.43
CA VAL A 40 -0.34 17.99 -12.30
C VAL A 40 -1.08 18.20 -10.98
N LEU A 41 -0.70 17.48 -9.93
CA LEU A 41 -1.31 17.64 -8.61
C LEU A 41 -0.49 18.60 -7.74
N SER A 42 -1.12 19.22 -6.73
CA SER A 42 -0.40 19.99 -5.72
C SER A 42 0.48 19.07 -4.85
N LYS A 43 1.50 19.61 -4.18
CA LYS A 43 2.40 18.81 -3.32
C LYS A 43 1.66 18.03 -2.24
N MET A 44 0.61 18.61 -1.66
CA MET A 44 -0.21 17.94 -0.65
C MET A 44 -0.95 16.74 -1.24
N HIS A 45 -1.54 16.88 -2.43
CA HIS A 45 -2.17 15.78 -3.14
C HIS A 45 -1.14 14.71 -3.54
N GLN A 46 0.03 15.10 -4.02
CA GLN A 46 1.10 14.14 -4.33
C GLN A 46 1.46 13.29 -3.10
N ASN A 47 1.60 13.91 -1.92
CA ASN A 47 1.87 13.19 -0.67
C ASN A 47 0.77 12.17 -0.34
N LEU A 48 -0.50 12.54 -0.48
CA LEU A 48 -1.62 11.62 -0.30
C LEU A 48 -1.57 10.46 -1.31
N ILE A 49 -1.31 10.75 -2.59
CA ILE A 49 -1.20 9.73 -3.65
C ILE A 49 -0.06 8.75 -3.34
N TYR A 50 1.09 9.21 -2.85
CA TYR A 50 2.18 8.31 -2.44
C TYR A 50 1.79 7.39 -1.29
N ARG A 51 1.01 7.88 -0.31
CA ARG A 51 0.47 7.03 0.77
C ARG A 51 -0.52 6.00 0.21
N LEU A 52 -1.38 6.39 -0.73
CA LEU A 52 -2.35 5.49 -1.37
C LEU A 52 -1.68 4.44 -2.27
N PHE A 53 -0.54 4.74 -2.91
CA PHE A 53 0.23 3.74 -3.66
C PHE A 53 0.75 2.62 -2.77
N LYS A 54 1.09 2.90 -1.50
CA LYS A 54 1.52 1.86 -0.54
C LYS A 54 0.39 0.90 -0.18
N LEU A 55 -0.86 1.36 -0.24
CA LEU A 55 -2.06 0.57 0.03
C LEU A 55 -2.58 -0.17 -1.22
N GLU A 56 -1.83 -0.13 -2.33
CA GLU A 56 -2.18 -0.78 -3.61
C GLU A 56 -3.59 -0.43 -4.13
N VAL A 57 -4.02 0.82 -3.86
CA VAL A 57 -5.35 1.31 -4.20
C VAL A 57 -5.51 1.50 -5.71
N GLN A 58 -6.70 1.17 -6.23
CA GLN A 58 -7.06 1.48 -7.62
C GLN A 58 -7.45 2.95 -7.78
N PHE A 59 -6.88 3.65 -8.76
CA PHE A 59 -7.24 5.05 -9.04
C PHE A 59 -8.29 5.15 -10.13
N VAL A 60 -9.35 5.91 -9.87
CA VAL A 60 -10.43 6.19 -10.81
C VAL A 60 -10.48 7.67 -11.08
N ILE A 61 -10.22 8.10 -12.32
CA ILE A 61 -10.30 9.51 -12.71
C ILE A 61 -11.74 9.82 -13.16
N THR A 62 -12.35 10.87 -12.60
CA THR A 62 -13.76 11.23 -12.87
C THR A 62 -13.94 12.66 -13.36
N GLY A 63 -15.02 12.92 -14.10
CA GLY A 63 -15.35 14.24 -14.64
C GLY A 63 -14.87 14.48 -16.07
N SER A 64 -15.24 15.64 -16.63
CA SER A 64 -14.91 16.02 -18.00
C SER A 64 -13.44 16.44 -18.15
N ASN A 65 -12.90 16.34 -19.37
CA ASN A 65 -11.54 16.80 -19.65
C ASN A 65 -11.44 18.33 -19.49
N ARG A 66 -10.69 18.78 -18.49
CA ARG A 66 -10.46 20.22 -18.23
C ARG A 66 -9.22 20.77 -18.94
N HIS A 67 -8.37 19.88 -19.45
CA HIS A 67 -7.16 20.22 -20.18
C HIS A 67 -7.39 19.98 -21.66
N SER A 68 -8.24 20.78 -22.30
CA SER A 68 -8.70 20.56 -23.69
C SER A 68 -7.57 20.42 -24.72
N GLN A 69 -6.44 21.08 -24.48
CA GLN A 69 -5.24 20.99 -25.32
C GLN A 69 -4.47 19.67 -25.17
N LYS A 70 -4.85 18.82 -24.21
CA LYS A 70 -4.25 17.52 -23.92
C LYS A 70 -5.33 16.44 -23.89
N GLU A 71 -4.92 15.22 -24.22
CA GLU A 71 -5.82 14.07 -24.15
C GLU A 71 -6.12 13.70 -22.69
N PHE A 72 -7.25 13.04 -22.46
CA PHE A 72 -7.61 12.51 -21.14
C PHE A 72 -6.57 11.49 -20.62
N ARG A 73 -5.80 10.84 -21.49
CA ARG A 73 -4.67 9.97 -21.10
C ARG A 73 -3.55 10.71 -20.35
N SER A 74 -3.44 12.03 -20.48
CA SER A 74 -2.40 12.81 -19.79
C SER A 74 -2.52 12.73 -18.27
N TYR A 75 -3.73 12.57 -17.73
CA TYR A 75 -3.97 12.35 -16.30
C TYR A 75 -3.39 11.01 -15.83
N LEU A 76 -3.61 9.94 -16.60
CA LEU A 76 -3.05 8.61 -16.33
C LEU A 76 -1.51 8.64 -16.41
N GLN A 77 -0.97 9.26 -17.46
CA GLN A 77 0.48 9.41 -17.64
C GLN A 77 1.12 10.14 -16.45
N TYR A 78 0.43 11.13 -15.87
CA TYR A 78 0.91 11.81 -14.67
C TYR A 78 0.89 10.90 -13.44
N LEU A 79 -0.12 10.05 -13.25
CA LEU A 79 -0.14 9.07 -12.16
C LEU A 79 0.97 8.02 -12.33
N GLU A 80 1.22 7.56 -13.54
CA GLU A 80 2.35 6.66 -13.85
C GLU A 80 3.69 7.33 -13.54
N TYR A 81 3.84 8.61 -13.90
CA TYR A 81 5.00 9.42 -13.55
C TYR A 81 5.20 9.47 -12.02
N LEU A 82 4.15 9.74 -11.25
CA LEU A 82 4.24 9.73 -9.78
C LEU A 82 4.64 8.35 -9.25
N ASN A 83 4.05 7.28 -9.78
CA ASN A 83 4.40 5.93 -9.33
C ASN A 83 5.87 5.58 -9.58
N GLN A 84 6.46 6.03 -10.70
CA GLN A 84 7.88 5.84 -11.00
C GLN A 84 8.82 6.66 -10.11
N HIS A 85 8.36 7.82 -9.62
CA HIS A 85 9.15 8.73 -8.79
C HIS A 85 8.85 8.60 -7.29
N ARG A 86 8.17 7.51 -6.89
CA ARG A 86 7.90 7.24 -5.49
C ARG A 86 9.21 7.04 -4.71
N PRO A 87 9.28 7.47 -3.43
CA PRO A 87 10.44 7.19 -2.59
C PRO A 87 10.75 5.68 -2.58
N PRO A 88 12.02 5.28 -2.76
CA PRO A 88 12.39 3.88 -2.70
C PRO A 88 12.11 3.33 -1.29
N PRO A 89 11.67 2.06 -1.19
CA PRO A 89 11.40 1.46 0.10
C PRO A 89 12.70 1.36 0.91
N ASN A 90 12.61 1.57 2.21
CA ASN A 90 13.74 1.36 3.10
C ASN A 90 14.03 -0.14 3.31
N ALA A 91 15.12 -0.48 4.01
CA ALA A 91 15.52 -1.87 4.24
C ALA A 91 14.45 -2.67 4.99
N TYR A 92 13.75 -2.04 5.94
CA TYR A 92 12.67 -2.66 6.70
C TYR A 92 11.44 -2.91 5.81
N GLU A 93 11.01 -1.93 5.03
CA GLU A 93 9.88 -2.08 4.09
C GLU A 93 10.15 -3.16 3.04
N THR A 94 11.41 -3.32 2.61
CA THR A 94 11.80 -4.40 1.70
C THR A 94 11.71 -5.78 2.36
N PHE A 95 12.10 -5.89 3.63
CA PHE A 95 12.02 -7.13 4.41
C PHE A 95 10.57 -7.51 4.78
N ALA A 96 9.77 -6.54 5.17
CA ALA A 96 8.39 -6.72 5.61
C ALA A 96 7.39 -6.91 4.44
N LYS A 97 7.84 -6.76 3.20
CA LYS A 97 6.99 -6.91 2.01
C LYS A 97 6.30 -8.28 2.01
N GLY A 98 4.97 -8.29 1.90
CA GLY A 98 4.15 -9.50 1.95
C GLY A 98 3.82 -10.01 3.36
N TYR A 99 4.40 -9.41 4.41
CA TYR A 99 3.95 -9.54 5.80
C TYR A 99 3.11 -8.35 6.25
N GLU A 100 2.81 -7.43 5.32
CA GLU A 100 1.86 -6.34 5.49
C GLU A 100 0.50 -6.95 5.90
N ASP A 101 0.04 -6.61 7.10
CA ASP A 101 -1.20 -7.11 7.70
C ASP A 101 -1.26 -8.64 7.92
N TYR A 102 -0.12 -9.33 7.91
CA TYR A 102 -0.05 -10.75 8.23
C TYR A 102 0.01 -10.97 9.75
N LEU A 103 -1.05 -11.52 10.34
CA LEU A 103 -1.11 -11.86 11.77
C LEU A 103 -0.16 -13.02 12.08
N GLN A 104 0.86 -12.77 12.90
CA GLN A 104 1.77 -13.79 13.42
C GLN A 104 1.41 -14.16 14.86
N CYS A 105 1.53 -15.43 15.21
CA CYS A 105 1.53 -15.82 16.61
C CYS A 105 2.82 -15.33 17.28
N PRO A 106 2.75 -14.65 18.44
CA PRO A 106 3.95 -14.23 19.15
C PRO A 106 4.86 -15.43 19.44
N LEU A 107 6.15 -15.32 19.11
CA LEU A 107 7.13 -16.34 19.46
C LEU A 107 7.20 -16.52 20.98
N GLN A 108 6.97 -17.75 21.45
CA GLN A 108 7.13 -18.12 22.86
C GLN A 108 8.58 -18.56 23.10
N VAL A 109 9.43 -17.67 23.62
CA VAL A 109 10.89 -17.93 23.79
C VAL A 109 11.24 -18.82 25.01
N SER A 110 10.26 -19.31 25.77
CA SER A 110 10.50 -20.33 26.82
C SER A 110 9.18 -20.97 27.26
N LYS A 111 8.68 -21.94 26.49
CA LYS A 111 7.82 -23.05 26.99
C LYS A 111 7.94 -24.32 26.14
N GLU A 112 9.13 -24.56 25.58
CA GLU A 112 9.43 -25.79 24.84
C GLU A 112 10.63 -26.54 25.46
N GLY A 113 10.70 -26.53 26.79
CA GLY A 113 11.82 -27.11 27.55
C GLY A 113 11.47 -27.88 28.83
N GLU A 114 10.18 -28.12 29.13
CA GLU A 114 9.80 -28.98 30.26
C GLU A 114 8.59 -29.85 29.89
N GLY A 115 8.84 -30.84 29.05
CA GLY A 115 7.91 -31.92 28.73
C GLY A 115 8.69 -33.22 28.62
N GLY A 116 9.22 -33.72 29.73
CA GLY A 116 9.79 -35.06 29.80
C GLY A 116 8.67 -36.11 29.65
N GLY A 117 8.79 -37.00 28.67
CA GLY A 117 7.84 -38.09 28.45
C GLY A 117 8.21 -38.99 27.28
N GLN A 118 9.02 -40.01 27.57
CA GLN A 118 9.39 -41.19 26.79
C GLN A 118 8.41 -41.65 25.69
N GLY A 119 8.96 -42.10 24.55
CA GLY A 119 8.29 -43.10 23.70
C GLY A 119 8.76 -43.23 22.25
N GLY A 120 9.86 -43.96 22.02
CA GLY A 120 9.99 -44.96 20.93
C GLY A 120 9.95 -44.55 19.44
N GLY A 121 11.13 -44.63 18.80
CA GLY A 121 11.34 -45.42 17.57
C GLY A 121 11.06 -44.78 16.20
N GLY A 122 12.08 -44.79 15.32
CA GLY A 122 11.88 -44.84 13.87
C GLY A 122 12.54 -43.71 13.07
N GLU A 123 13.70 -43.99 12.50
CA GLU A 123 14.48 -43.11 11.63
C GLU A 123 13.83 -42.78 10.28
N ARG A 124 14.20 -41.58 9.79
CA ARG A 124 14.47 -41.16 8.39
C ARG A 124 13.31 -40.73 7.48
N GLY A 125 13.25 -39.40 7.31
CA GLY A 125 13.40 -38.78 5.99
C GLY A 125 12.25 -37.86 5.55
N ARG A 126 12.40 -36.54 5.71
CA ARG A 126 12.02 -35.52 4.69
C ARG A 126 12.36 -34.10 5.13
N GLU A 127 13.00 -33.42 4.18
CA GLU A 127 13.18 -31.98 3.95
C GLU A 127 12.77 -30.98 5.03
N GLN A 128 13.77 -30.22 5.49
CA GLN A 128 13.58 -28.93 6.12
C GLN A 128 13.04 -27.94 5.06
N SER A 129 11.74 -27.68 5.10
CA SER A 129 11.15 -26.49 4.50
C SER A 129 10.47 -25.71 5.61
N GLY A 130 10.93 -24.47 5.82
CA GLY A 130 10.48 -23.59 6.89
C GLY A 130 8.96 -23.41 6.88
N ARG A 131 8.28 -24.12 7.77
CA ARG A 131 6.85 -23.94 8.02
C ARG A 131 6.71 -22.83 9.06
N ALA A 132 6.30 -21.65 8.60
CA ALA A 132 5.53 -20.77 9.47
C ALA A 132 4.32 -21.56 9.96
N SER A 133 4.16 -21.66 11.27
CA SER A 133 3.03 -22.37 11.88
C SER A 133 1.76 -21.57 11.58
N VAL A 134 0.92 -22.10 10.70
CA VAL A 134 -0.38 -21.51 10.37
C VAL A 134 -1.39 -22.02 11.40
N CYS A 135 -1.96 -21.13 12.20
CA CYS A 135 -3.11 -21.47 13.04
C CYS A 135 -4.38 -21.48 12.19
N PRO A 136 -5.22 -22.54 12.26
CA PRO A 136 -6.56 -22.48 11.71
C PRO A 136 -7.46 -21.58 12.56
N ALA A 137 -8.44 -20.97 11.90
CA ALA A 137 -9.45 -20.06 12.47
C ALA A 137 -10.37 -20.74 13.48
#